data_AF-A0A7M3BX91-F1
#
_entry.id   AF-A0A7M3BX91-F1
#
_cell.length_a   1.000
_cell.length_b   1.000
_cell.length_c   1.000
_cell.angle_alpha   90.00
_cell.angle_beta   90.00
_cell.angle_gamma   90.00
#
_symmetry.space_group_name_H-M   'P 1'
#
loop_
_entity.id
_entity.type
_entity.pdbx_description
1 polymer ?
#
loop_
_entity_poly.entity_id
_entity_poly.type
_entity_poly.pdbx_seq_one_letter_code
_entity_poly.pdbx_strand_id
1 'polypeptide(L)' 'ANPHDSIGHITACCYSPALGKYIALALVKDGKARRGTRAHISDPLRNRFGPVEIVSNHFFDPDGSRMHG' A
#
# COMPACT_ATOMS: atom_id res chain seq x y z
N ALA A 1 7.93 16.30 -8.88
CA ALA A 1 7.86 15.43 -10.08
C ALA A 1 6.51 14.73 -10.07
N ASN A 2 5.58 15.15 -10.92
CA ASN A 2 4.32 14.43 -11.13
C ASN A 2 4.52 13.63 -12.43
N PRO A 3 4.80 12.32 -12.38
CA PRO A 3 4.71 11.50 -13.58
C PRO A 3 3.25 11.61 -14.02
N HIS A 4 3.02 12.13 -15.23
CA HIS A 4 1.69 12.39 -15.79
C HIS A 4 0.72 11.25 -15.41
N ASP A 5 -0.38 11.61 -14.76
CA ASP A 5 -1.46 10.72 -14.30
C ASP A 5 -1.20 9.87 -13.04
N SER A 6 -0.14 10.14 -12.26
CA SER A 6 0.00 9.50 -10.94
C SER A 6 -1.14 9.88 -10.00
N ILE A 7 -1.75 8.86 -9.37
CA ILE A 7 -2.81 9.04 -8.38
C ILE A 7 -2.28 9.24 -6.96
N GLY A 8 -0.96 9.20 -6.74
CA GLY A 8 -0.39 9.29 -5.39
C GLY A 8 1.10 8.94 -5.30
N HIS A 9 1.58 8.73 -4.08
CA HIS A 9 2.92 8.21 -3.82
C HIS A 9 2.96 7.33 -2.58
N ILE A 10 3.88 6.36 -2.58
CA ILE A 10 4.16 5.49 -1.44
C ILE A 10 4.97 6.28 -0.41
N THR A 11 4.56 6.25 0.84
CA THR A 11 5.26 6.90 1.96
C THR A 11 6.12 5.92 2.76
N ALA A 12 5.69 4.66 2.85
CA ALA A 12 6.43 3.59 3.51
C ALA A 12 6.17 2.25 2.81
N CYS A 13 7.19 1.40 2.73
CA CYS A 13 7.05 0.03 2.24
C CYS A 13 7.98 -0.92 3.01
N CYS A 14 7.52 -2.13 3.28
CA CYS A 14 8.31 -3.18 3.92
C CYS A 14 7.78 -4.57 3.56
N TYR A 15 8.59 -5.59 3.82
CA TYR A 15 8.09 -6.95 3.90
C TYR A 15 7.47 -7.15 5.29
N SER A 16 6.24 -7.69 5.36
CA SER A 16 5.60 -8.04 6.62
C SER A 16 5.73 -9.55 6.87
N PRO A 17 6.54 -9.99 7.85
CA PRO A 17 6.66 -11.41 8.19
C PRO A 17 5.35 -12.01 8.68
N ALA A 18 4.55 -11.22 9.41
CA ALA A 18 3.25 -11.66 9.92
C ALA A 18 2.24 -11.97 8.80
N LEU A 19 2.40 -11.35 7.62
CA LEU A 19 1.51 -11.53 6.47
C LEU A 19 2.16 -12.29 5.31
N GLY A 20 3.46 -12.62 5.40
CA GLY A 20 4.21 -13.32 4.35
C GLY A 20 4.30 -12.56 3.02
N LYS A 21 4.17 -11.23 3.02
CA LYS A 21 4.13 -10.42 1.79
C LYS A 21 4.61 -8.99 1.98
N TYR A 22 4.96 -8.33 0.88
CA TYR A 22 5.22 -6.89 0.86
C TYR A 22 3.93 -6.11 1.05
N ILE A 23 3.99 -5.07 1.90
CA ILE A 23 2.91 -4.11 2.13
C ILE A 23 3.47 -2.68 2.04
N ALA A 24 2.59 -1.73 1.79
CA ALA A 24 2.94 -0.32 1.68
C ALA A 24 1.82 0.59 2.16
N LEU A 25 2.20 1.76 2.67
CA LEU A 25 1.30 2.89 2.91
C LEU A 25 1.55 3.96 1.84
N ALA A 26 0.47 4.60 1.41
CA ALA A 26 0.51 5.60 0.35
C ALA A 26 -0.51 6.71 0.60
N LEU A 27 -0.16 7.91 0.15
CA LEU A 27 -1.12 9.01 0.01
C LEU A 27 -1.68 8.94 -1.41
N VAL A 28 -2.97 8.63 -1.52
CA VAL A 28 -3.66 8.39 -2.79
C VAL A 28 -4.85 9.33 -2.92
N LYS A 29 -4.96 10.00 -4.08
CA LYS A 29 -6.11 10.84 -4.44
C LYS A 29 -7.39 10.02 -4.38
N ASP A 30 -8.30 10.42 -3.49
CA ASP A 30 -9.56 9.72 -3.24
C ASP A 30 -9.37 8.24 -2.83
N GLY A 31 -8.33 7.96 -2.04
CA GLY A 31 -7.93 6.58 -1.69
C GLY A 31 -9.02 5.75 -1.01
N LYS A 32 -9.90 6.38 -0.21
CA LYS A 32 -11.02 5.68 0.45
C LYS A 32 -12.02 5.11 -0.57
N ALA A 33 -12.37 5.86 -1.61
CA ALA A 33 -13.28 5.42 -2.66
C ALA A 33 -12.64 4.38 -3.60
N ARG A 34 -11.31 4.29 -3.62
CA ARG A 34 -10.54 3.37 -4.46
C ARG A 34 -10.25 2.02 -3.80
N ARG A 35 -10.76 1.75 -2.60
CA ARG A 35 -10.52 0.47 -1.91
C ARG A 35 -11.05 -0.71 -2.73
N GLY A 36 -10.25 -1.75 -2.91
CA GLY A 36 -10.53 -2.91 -3.77
C GLY A 36 -10.13 -2.74 -5.24
N THR A 37 -9.67 -1.55 -5.64
CA THR A 37 -9.17 -1.30 -7.00
C THR A 37 -7.67 -1.57 -7.10
N ARG A 38 -7.19 -1.78 -8.33
CA ARG A 38 -5.77 -1.98 -8.62
C ARG A 38 -5.10 -0.72 -9.17
N ALA A 39 -3.84 -0.53 -8.82
CA ALA A 39 -2.96 0.51 -9.35
C ALA A 39 -1.63 -0.12 -9.78
N HIS A 40 -0.79 0.63 -10.51
CA HIS A 40 0.56 0.21 -10.86
C HIS A 40 1.58 1.03 -10.06
N ILE A 41 2.56 0.37 -9.46
CA ILE A 41 3.66 1.03 -8.75
C ILE A 41 4.90 1.11 -9.62
N SER A 42 5.68 2.17 -9.40
CA SER A 42 6.97 2.40 -10.04
C SER A 42 7.97 2.83 -8.97
N ASP A 43 8.88 1.92 -8.60
CA ASP A 43 10.04 2.19 -7.73
C ASP A 43 11.32 1.83 -8.51
N PRO A 44 11.79 2.72 -9.39
CA PRO A 44 12.98 2.48 -10.21
C PRO A 44 14.25 2.36 -9.37
N LEU A 45 14.31 2.96 -8.18
CA LEU A 45 15.47 2.89 -7.29
C LEU A 45 15.73 1.47 -6.79
N ARG A 46 14.67 0.68 -6.61
CA ARG A 46 14.75 -0.72 -6.17
C ARG A 46 14.45 -1.72 -7.29
N ASN A 47 14.27 -1.23 -8.53
CA ASN A 47 13.82 -2.02 -9.67
C ASN A 47 12.52 -2.81 -9.37
N ARG A 48 11.56 -2.17 -8.70
CA ARG A 48 10.27 -2.78 -8.34
C ARG A 48 9.14 -2.10 -9.09
N PHE A 49 8.43 -2.89 -9.88
CA PHE A 49 7.29 -2.45 -10.67
C PHE A 49 6.21 -3.52 -10.59
N GLY A 50 4.95 -3.13 -10.78
CA GLY A 50 3.87 -4.11 -10.84
C GLY A 50 2.53 -3.63 -10.31
N PRO A 51 1.51 -4.48 -10.44
CA PRO A 51 0.19 -4.20 -9.90
C PRO A 51 0.18 -4.28 -8.37
N VAL A 52 -0.55 -3.37 -7.75
CA VAL A 52 -0.90 -3.41 -6.32
C VAL A 52 -2.39 -3.22 -6.15
N GLU A 53 -2.94 -3.69 -5.03
CA GLU A 53 -4.33 -3.47 -4.66
C GLU A 53 -4.40 -2.42 -3.55
N ILE A 54 -5.31 -1.46 -3.71
CA ILE A 54 -5.59 -0.46 -2.67
C ILE A 54 -6.53 -1.10 -1.66
N VAL A 55 -6.02 -1.38 -0.47
CA VAL A 55 -6.77 -2.04 0.62
C VAL A 55 -6.95 -1.10 1.82
N SER A 56 -7.47 -1.62 2.93
CA SER A 56 -7.43 -0.88 4.20
C SER A 56 -5.98 -0.63 4.60
N ASN A 57 -5.71 0.52 5.21
CA ASN A 57 -4.43 0.83 5.84
C ASN A 57 -4.15 -0.05 7.09
N HIS A 58 -5.17 -0.73 7.62
CA HIS A 58 -5.03 -1.72 8.68
C HIS A 58 -4.75 -3.10 8.06
N PHE A 59 -3.47 -3.45 7.92
CA PHE A 59 -3.05 -4.71 7.30
C PHE A 59 -3.08 -5.92 8.25
N PHE A 60 -2.91 -5.67 9.55
CA PHE A 60 -2.76 -6.72 10.56
C PHE A 60 -3.53 -6.30 11.82
N ASP A 61 -4.32 -7.23 12.36
CA ASP A 61 -5.18 -7.04 13.53
C ASP A 61 -6.07 -5.77 13.47
N PRO A 62 -6.93 -5.63 12.44
CA PRO A 62 -7.76 -4.43 12.26
C PRO A 62 -8.79 -4.22 13.39
N ASP A 63 -9.17 -5.30 14.07
CA ASP A 63 -10.11 -5.35 15.19
C ASP A 63 -9.43 -5.22 16.56
N GLY A 64 -8.09 -5.27 16.61
CA GLY A 64 -7.33 -5.07 17.85
C GLY A 64 -7.42 -6.24 18.84
N SER A 65 -7.78 -7.44 18.36
CA SER A 65 -7.96 -8.64 19.18
C SER A 65 -6.70 -9.04 19.96
N ARG A 66 -5.52 -8.65 19.48
CA ARG A 66 -4.22 -9.02 20.07
C ARG A 66 -3.64 -7.95 20.98
N MET A 67 -4.40 -6.88 21.27
CA MET A 67 -3.91 -5.73 22.04
C MET A 67 -3.50 -6.07 23.48
N HIS A 68 -4.05 -7.15 24.06
CA HIS A 68 -3.87 -7.50 25.48
C HIS A 68 -2.96 -8.70 25.77
N GLY A 69 -2.38 -9.34 24.74
CA GLY A 69 -1.51 -10.51 24.90
C GLY A 69 -2.23 -11.83 24.76
#